data_AF-A0A976NZW5-F1
#
_entry.id   AF-A0A976NZW5-F1
#
_cell.length_a   1.000
_cell.length_b   1.000
_cell.length_c   1.000
_cell.angle_alpha   90.00
_cell.angle_beta   90.00
_cell.angle_gamma   90.00
#
_symmetry.space_group_name_H-M   'P 1'
#
loop_
_entity.id
_entity.type
_entity.pdbx_description
1 polymer ?
#
loop_
_entity_poly.entity_id
_entity_poly.type
_entity_poly.pdbx_seq_one_letter_code
_entity_poly.pdbx_strand_id
1 'polypeptide(L)'
;MLRSVVVAWKVMTRPCHLLNWRPRRIAVLDSIHDLIKLRLFNAFVPPELASYGAIVSFASHSKRTKAQVEWKVERNNRKEETRTQDPRKSRTIKDVTFCFVDATNVEQLHELNQELFPVTYGKGFYDYVIDAPEGYCKLVYTNNGHAIGTTCCDVETIKTSGKKHVDCLCILTLGVLETYRRSKIGTMLLDSVITQARKDNLAFVYLHVQSGNLSALRFYIAHGFQVTKLKRNYYSHIKPPHCLVLRKQLVKSSRS
;
A
#
# COMPACT_ATOMS: atom_id res chain seq x y z
N MET A 1 2.89 17.87 4.68
CA MET A 1 2.02 16.89 5.36
C MET A 1 1.91 15.63 4.52
N LEU A 2 2.78 14.64 4.73
CA LEU A 2 2.71 13.34 4.04
C LEU A 2 2.00 12.35 4.97
N ARG A 3 0.66 12.32 4.88
CA ARG A 3 -0.18 11.41 5.65
C ARG A 3 0.09 9.95 5.24
N SER A 4 -0.08 9.08 6.23
CA SER A 4 0.27 7.66 6.31
C SER A 4 -0.13 6.82 5.11
N VAL A 5 0.40 5.60 5.02
CA VAL A 5 0.05 4.62 3.99
C VAL A 5 -1.48 4.42 4.01
N VAL A 6 -2.19 4.91 2.99
CA VAL A 6 -3.65 4.83 2.90
C VAL A 6 -3.99 3.49 2.28
N VAL A 7 -4.73 2.66 3.02
CA VAL A 7 -5.41 1.50 2.44
C VAL A 7 -6.89 1.57 2.78
N ALA A 8 -7.77 1.39 1.79
CA ALA A 8 -9.19 1.61 1.97
C ALA A 8 -10.02 0.32 1.96
N TRP A 9 -10.93 0.29 2.93
CA TRP A 9 -11.99 -0.68 3.07
C TRP A 9 -13.08 -0.44 2.00
N LYS A 10 -13.47 -1.53 1.35
CA LYS A 10 -14.69 -1.71 0.56
C LYS A 10 -15.91 -1.46 1.46
N VAL A 11 -16.65 -0.37 1.20
CA VAL A 11 -17.98 -0.15 1.79
C VAL A 11 -18.82 -1.40 1.51
N MET A 12 -19.23 -2.09 2.57
CA MET A 12 -20.06 -3.28 2.53
C MET A 12 -21.49 -2.86 2.15
N THR A 13 -21.76 -2.64 0.87
CA THR A 13 -23.14 -2.45 0.39
C THR A 13 -23.85 -3.80 0.41
N ARG A 14 -24.93 -3.89 1.20
CA ARG A 14 -25.85 -5.03 1.30
C ARG A 14 -26.33 -5.50 -0.09
N PRO A 15 -26.72 -6.78 -0.25
CA PRO A 15 -27.22 -7.30 -1.51
C PRO A 15 -28.66 -6.80 -1.73
N CYS A 16 -28.84 -5.82 -2.62
CA CYS A 16 -30.16 -5.55 -3.19
C CYS A 16 -30.32 -6.38 -4.46
N HIS A 17 -31.10 -7.46 -4.34
CA HIS A 17 -31.75 -8.09 -5.47
C HIS A 17 -32.69 -7.09 -6.16
N LEU A 18 -32.79 -7.25 -7.48
CA LEU A 18 -33.79 -6.68 -8.38
C LEU A 18 -33.66 -5.17 -8.68
N LEU A 19 -33.14 -4.86 -9.86
CA LEU A 19 -33.91 -4.16 -10.90
C LEU A 19 -33.22 -4.28 -12.26
N ASN A 20 -34.05 -4.64 -13.24
CA ASN A 20 -33.75 -4.92 -14.63
C ASN A 20 -32.98 -3.79 -15.33
N TRP A 21 -31.93 -4.16 -16.09
CA TRP A 21 -31.54 -3.39 -17.28
C TRP A 21 -31.00 -4.33 -18.38
N ARG A 22 -31.70 -4.36 -19.51
CA ARG A 22 -31.32 -5.07 -20.74
C ARG A 22 -30.41 -4.18 -21.62
N PRO A 23 -29.62 -4.78 -22.54
CA PRO A 23 -28.37 -4.21 -23.03
C PRO A 23 -28.54 -3.38 -24.32
N ARG A 24 -27.63 -2.42 -24.55
CA ARG A 24 -27.27 -1.99 -25.91
C ARG A 24 -25.90 -2.55 -26.26
N ARG A 25 -25.88 -3.30 -27.36
CA ARG A 25 -24.73 -3.94 -27.99
C ARG A 25 -23.68 -2.90 -28.39
N ILE A 26 -22.40 -3.17 -28.11
CA ILE A 26 -21.27 -2.77 -28.96
C ILE A 26 -20.29 -3.96 -29.01
N ALA A 27 -19.69 -4.13 -30.18
CA ALA A 27 -19.13 -5.33 -30.79
C ALA A 27 -18.03 -6.06 -30.02
N VAL A 28 -17.99 -7.36 -30.33
CA VAL A 28 -16.92 -8.33 -30.10
C VAL A 28 -15.65 -7.91 -30.85
N LEU A 29 -14.51 -7.95 -30.18
CA LEU A 29 -13.22 -8.20 -30.84
C LEU A 29 -12.57 -9.39 -30.14
N ASP A 30 -12.66 -10.53 -30.82
CA ASP A 30 -11.92 -11.74 -30.52
C ASP A 30 -10.45 -11.54 -30.92
N SER A 31 -9.56 -12.09 -30.09
CA SER A 31 -8.10 -12.22 -30.28
C SER A 31 -7.21 -11.10 -29.72
N ILE A 32 -6.50 -11.44 -28.64
CA ILE A 32 -5.44 -10.65 -27.98
C ILE A 32 -4.12 -10.67 -28.78
N HIS A 33 -4.04 -11.38 -29.91
CA HIS A 33 -2.78 -11.62 -30.60
C HIS A 33 -2.29 -10.50 -31.54
N ASP A 34 -3.08 -9.46 -31.82
CA ASP A 34 -2.66 -8.37 -32.72
C ASP A 34 -2.40 -7.00 -32.04
N LEU A 35 -2.53 -6.90 -30.71
CA LEU A 35 -2.21 -5.67 -29.98
C LEU A 35 -0.75 -5.56 -29.51
N ILE A 36 0.12 -6.51 -29.89
CA ILE A 36 1.54 -6.54 -29.47
C ILE A 36 2.49 -5.88 -30.51
N LYS A 37 2.02 -5.51 -31.71
CA LYS A 37 2.92 -5.01 -32.78
C LYS A 37 2.88 -3.51 -33.11
N LEU A 38 2.11 -2.68 -32.41
CA LEU A 38 2.18 -1.23 -32.60
C LEU A 38 2.77 -0.54 -31.38
N ARG A 39 4.02 -0.11 -31.52
CA ARG A 39 4.68 0.91 -30.69
C ARG A 39 3.80 2.15 -30.58
N LEU A 40 2.90 2.19 -29.61
CA LEU A 40 2.23 3.41 -29.15
C LEU A 40 2.16 3.37 -27.62
N PHE A 41 3.32 3.53 -26.99
CA PHE A 41 3.43 3.63 -25.53
C PHE A 41 3.06 5.03 -25.00
N ASN A 42 2.45 5.91 -25.81
CA ASN A 42 2.18 7.31 -25.46
C ASN A 42 0.79 7.78 -25.91
N ALA A 43 -0.27 7.04 -25.61
CA ALA A 43 -1.63 7.53 -25.88
C ALA A 43 -2.71 6.96 -24.93
N PHE A 44 -2.50 7.02 -23.61
CA PHE A 44 -3.61 7.13 -22.65
C PHE A 44 -3.12 7.60 -21.27
N VAL A 45 -2.44 8.74 -21.24
CA VAL A 45 -2.12 9.45 -20.00
C VAL A 45 -2.85 10.78 -20.05
N PRO A 46 -3.88 11.01 -19.21
CA PRO A 46 -4.49 12.33 -19.06
C PRO A 46 -3.40 13.36 -18.70
N PRO A 47 -3.49 14.62 -19.17
CA PRO A 47 -2.45 15.65 -18.95
C PRO A 47 -2.05 15.85 -17.48
N GLU A 48 -2.94 15.50 -16.55
CA GLU A 48 -2.75 15.62 -15.10
C GLU A 48 -1.82 14.56 -14.47
N LEU A 49 -1.40 13.52 -15.22
CA LEU A 49 -0.53 12.44 -14.74
C LEU A 49 0.85 12.41 -15.42
N ALA A 50 1.17 13.37 -16.29
CA ALA A 50 2.47 13.45 -16.97
C ALA A 50 3.66 13.65 -16.01
N SER A 51 3.43 14.16 -14.80
CA SER A 51 4.47 14.34 -13.77
C SER A 51 4.95 13.04 -13.12
N TYR A 52 4.27 11.91 -13.36
CA TYR A 52 4.64 10.60 -12.80
C TYR A 52 5.64 9.81 -13.64
N GLY A 53 5.84 10.16 -14.92
CA GLY A 53 6.77 9.48 -15.83
C GLY A 53 8.26 9.75 -15.55
N ALA A 54 8.57 10.75 -14.72
CA ALA A 54 9.95 11.19 -14.47
C ALA A 54 10.73 10.36 -13.43
N ILE A 55 10.14 9.28 -12.87
CA ILE A 55 10.81 8.47 -11.83
C ILE A 55 11.65 7.32 -12.43
N VAL A 56 11.64 7.13 -13.76
CA VAL A 56 12.42 6.06 -14.41
C VAL A 56 13.24 6.62 -15.58
N SER A 57 14.27 7.39 -15.27
CA SER A 57 15.49 7.47 -16.09
C SER A 57 16.47 8.44 -15.43
N PHE A 58 17.55 7.94 -14.84
CA PHE A 58 18.81 8.66 -14.76
C PHE A 58 19.93 7.65 -14.58
N ALA A 59 20.50 7.20 -15.71
CA ALA A 59 21.83 6.64 -15.75
C ALA A 59 22.59 7.29 -16.92
N SER A 60 23.79 7.76 -16.59
CA SER A 60 24.91 8.09 -17.48
C SER A 60 24.91 9.45 -18.20
N HIS A 61 25.66 10.43 -17.68
CA HIS A 61 27.11 10.57 -17.94
C HIS A 61 27.67 11.77 -17.17
N SER A 62 28.80 11.54 -16.51
CA SER A 62 29.56 12.51 -15.73
C SER A 62 30.58 13.23 -16.61
N LYS A 63 30.57 14.57 -16.60
CA LYS A 63 31.75 15.40 -16.82
C LYS A 63 31.75 16.53 -15.80
N ARG A 64 32.56 16.38 -14.74
CA ARG A 64 32.75 17.39 -13.68
C ARG A 64 33.79 18.41 -14.12
N THR A 65 33.46 19.69 -14.02
CA THR A 65 34.40 20.80 -14.25
C THR A 65 35.10 21.19 -12.95
N LYS A 66 36.32 21.75 -13.07
CA LYS A 66 37.25 22.12 -11.98
C LYS A 66 36.60 23.02 -10.91
N ALA A 67 35.68 23.89 -11.32
CA ALA A 67 34.88 24.74 -10.43
C ALA A 67 33.99 23.95 -9.44
N GLN A 68 33.50 22.75 -9.80
CA GLN A 68 32.68 21.96 -8.87
C GLN A 68 33.48 21.29 -7.74
N VAL A 69 34.81 21.21 -7.86
CA VAL A 69 35.68 20.59 -6.84
C VAL A 69 36.00 21.61 -5.75
N GLU A 70 36.30 22.86 -6.11
CA GLU A 70 36.61 23.94 -5.15
C GLU A 70 35.39 24.31 -4.29
N TRP A 71 34.19 24.40 -4.88
CA TRP A 71 32.93 24.59 -4.15
C TRP A 71 32.56 23.46 -3.19
N LYS A 72 33.22 22.30 -3.29
CA LYS A 72 32.98 21.12 -2.45
C LYS A 72 33.91 21.08 -1.24
N VAL A 73 35.12 21.64 -1.34
CA VAL A 73 36.09 21.73 -0.24
C VAL A 73 35.69 22.82 0.75
N GLU A 74 35.32 24.00 0.27
CA GLU A 74 34.87 25.13 1.12
C GLU A 74 33.61 24.79 1.94
N ARG A 75 32.73 23.96 1.37
CA ARG A 75 31.49 23.49 2.01
C ARG A 75 31.72 22.40 3.05
N ASN A 76 32.82 21.67 2.95
CA ASN A 76 33.19 20.66 3.93
C ASN A 76 33.85 21.30 5.16
N ASN A 77 34.75 22.28 4.97
CA ASN A 77 35.37 23.00 6.10
C ASN A 77 34.35 23.76 6.96
N ARG A 78 33.31 24.36 6.35
CA ARG A 78 32.23 25.03 7.11
C ARG A 78 31.29 24.07 7.86
N LYS A 79 31.27 22.78 7.52
CA LYS A 79 30.47 21.75 8.23
C LYS A 79 31.19 21.16 9.45
N GLU A 80 32.51 21.31 9.54
CA GLU A 80 33.31 20.80 10.65
C GLU A 80 33.18 21.69 11.91
N GLU A 81 32.98 23.00 11.73
CA GLU A 81 32.94 23.99 12.83
C GLU A 81 31.58 24.16 13.52
N THR A 82 30.49 23.60 12.98
CA THR A 82 29.13 23.63 13.62
C THR A 82 28.73 22.29 14.25
N ARG A 83 29.70 21.56 14.80
CA ARG A 83 29.49 20.28 15.48
C ARG A 83 28.99 20.48 16.93
N THR A 84 27.92 21.24 17.09
CA THR A 84 27.06 21.21 18.28
C THR A 84 25.96 20.18 18.04
N GLN A 85 25.68 19.38 19.08
CA GLN A 85 25.01 18.07 19.02
C GLN A 85 23.71 18.02 18.18
N ASP A 86 23.66 17.12 17.17
CA ASP A 86 22.48 16.86 16.32
C ASP A 86 21.57 15.80 16.98
N PRO A 87 20.27 16.08 17.23
CA PRO A 87 19.32 15.13 17.80
C PRO A 87 18.97 13.94 16.86
N ARG A 88 19.53 13.86 15.65
CA ARG A 88 19.34 12.75 14.68
C ARG A 88 20.27 11.54 14.90
N LYS A 89 20.63 11.22 16.13
CA LYS A 89 21.18 9.89 16.44
C LYS A 89 20.09 8.85 16.19
N SER A 90 20.34 7.95 15.24
CA SER A 90 19.53 6.79 14.87
C SER A 90 18.99 6.09 16.12
N ARG A 91 17.69 6.26 16.41
CA ARG A 91 16.99 5.42 17.37
C ARG A 91 16.85 4.04 16.74
N THR A 92 17.82 3.17 17.03
CA THR A 92 17.68 1.73 16.78
C THR A 92 16.48 1.26 17.59
N ILE A 93 15.32 1.08 16.96
CA ILE A 93 14.13 0.52 17.61
C ILE A 93 14.45 -0.96 17.81
N LYS A 94 15.01 -1.31 18.97
CA LYS A 94 15.50 -2.67 19.18
C LYS A 94 14.40 -3.66 19.56
N ASP A 95 13.26 -3.22 20.09
CA ASP A 95 12.22 -4.14 20.51
C ASP A 95 10.82 -3.57 20.21
N VAL A 96 10.11 -4.24 19.31
CA VAL A 96 8.67 -4.05 19.09
C VAL A 96 8.01 -5.41 19.11
N THR A 97 6.81 -5.47 19.67
CA THR A 97 6.03 -6.71 19.79
C THR A 97 4.86 -6.67 18.83
N PHE A 98 4.62 -7.78 18.12
CA PHE A 98 3.48 -7.94 17.24
C PHE A 98 2.44 -8.78 17.96
N CYS A 99 1.26 -8.21 18.19
CA CYS A 99 0.15 -8.87 18.87
C CYS A 99 -1.02 -9.05 17.89
N PHE A 100 -1.79 -10.13 18.04
CA PHE A 100 -3.06 -10.25 17.33
C PHE A 100 -4.08 -9.24 17.88
N VAL A 101 -5.07 -8.91 17.07
CA VAL A 101 -6.17 -8.03 17.52
C VAL A 101 -7.27 -8.90 18.12
N ASP A 102 -7.79 -8.48 19.28
CA ASP A 102 -8.88 -9.16 19.99
C ASP A 102 -9.79 -8.15 20.70
N ALA A 103 -10.78 -8.65 21.45
CA ALA A 103 -11.71 -7.82 22.20
C ALA A 103 -11.06 -6.93 23.26
N THR A 104 -9.84 -7.23 23.73
CA THR A 104 -9.14 -6.48 24.76
C THR A 104 -8.37 -5.28 24.21
N ASN A 105 -7.98 -5.32 22.93
CA ASN A 105 -7.10 -4.31 22.33
C ASN A 105 -7.70 -3.61 21.09
N VAL A 106 -8.90 -4.00 20.64
CA VAL A 106 -9.57 -3.40 19.47
C VAL A 106 -9.83 -1.89 19.59
N GLU A 107 -10.01 -1.37 20.81
CA GLU A 107 -10.18 0.07 21.04
C GLU A 107 -8.89 0.83 20.72
N GLN A 108 -7.73 0.29 21.07
CA GLN A 108 -6.44 0.87 20.72
C GLN A 108 -6.21 0.84 19.20
N LEU A 109 -6.68 -0.21 18.52
CA LEU A 109 -6.69 -0.24 17.05
C LEU A 109 -7.58 0.88 16.48
N HIS A 110 -8.74 1.13 17.08
CA HIS A 110 -9.64 2.20 16.66
C HIS A 110 -8.95 3.56 16.74
N GLU A 111 -8.40 3.90 17.91
CA GLU A 111 -7.66 5.15 18.14
C GLU A 111 -6.50 5.30 17.16
N LEU A 112 -5.68 4.25 17.03
CA LEU A 112 -4.54 4.25 16.12
C LEU A 112 -4.96 4.44 14.66
N ASN A 113 -6.08 3.86 14.24
CA ASN A 113 -6.60 4.07 12.88
C ASN A 113 -7.07 5.51 12.65
N GLN A 114 -7.67 6.19 13.64
CA GLN A 114 -8.06 7.60 13.52
C GLN A 114 -6.84 8.51 13.31
N GLU A 115 -5.71 8.19 13.95
CA GLU A 115 -4.47 8.94 13.76
C GLU A 115 -3.82 8.62 12.40
N LEU A 116 -3.79 7.34 12.03
CA LEU A 116 -3.09 6.89 10.82
C LEU A 116 -3.82 7.28 9.54
N PHE A 117 -5.15 7.16 9.49
CA PHE A 117 -5.88 7.20 8.23
C PHE A 117 -6.84 8.40 8.15
N PRO A 118 -6.94 9.07 6.99
CA PRO A 118 -7.92 10.13 6.77
C PRO A 118 -9.35 9.62 6.55
N VAL A 119 -9.56 8.29 6.60
CA VAL A 119 -10.86 7.63 6.45
C VAL A 119 -11.27 7.10 7.82
N THR A 120 -12.49 7.39 8.24
CA THR A 120 -13.09 6.83 9.45
C THR A 120 -13.73 5.48 9.13
N TYR A 121 -13.28 4.42 9.80
CA TYR A 121 -13.90 3.11 9.72
C TYR A 121 -15.06 2.99 10.73
N GLY A 122 -16.18 2.41 10.31
CA GLY A 122 -17.35 2.19 11.16
C GLY A 122 -17.21 0.95 12.06
N LYS A 123 -18.15 0.77 13.01
CA LYS A 123 -18.15 -0.32 14.00
C LYS A 123 -17.97 -1.72 13.39
N GLY A 124 -18.62 -1.98 12.26
CA GLY A 124 -18.52 -3.28 11.58
C GLY A 124 -17.10 -3.68 11.18
N PHE A 125 -16.16 -2.72 11.06
CA PHE A 125 -14.74 -3.02 10.80
C PHE A 125 -14.17 -3.76 12.00
N TYR A 126 -14.37 -3.14 13.16
CA TYR A 126 -13.78 -3.53 14.42
C TYR A 126 -14.43 -4.81 14.93
N ASP A 127 -15.75 -4.97 14.70
CA ASP A 127 -16.45 -6.23 14.94
C ASP A 127 -15.84 -7.37 14.11
N TYR A 128 -15.60 -7.14 12.81
CA TYR A 128 -14.97 -8.13 11.94
C TYR A 128 -13.54 -8.47 12.37
N VAL A 129 -12.73 -7.46 12.72
CA VAL A 129 -11.30 -7.66 13.00
C VAL A 129 -11.06 -8.56 14.21
N ILE A 130 -11.95 -8.56 15.20
CA ILE A 130 -11.88 -9.44 16.37
C ILE A 130 -12.05 -10.92 15.98
N ASP A 131 -12.91 -11.19 15.01
CA ASP A 131 -13.24 -12.54 14.53
C ASP A 131 -12.44 -12.93 13.27
N ALA A 132 -11.50 -12.09 12.83
CA ALA A 132 -10.73 -12.32 11.61
C ALA A 132 -9.83 -13.57 11.76
N PRO A 133 -9.56 -14.31 10.67
CA PRO A 133 -8.70 -15.48 10.75
C PRO A 133 -7.30 -15.13 11.26
N GLU A 134 -6.71 -16.06 12.00
CA GLU A 134 -5.43 -15.85 12.69
C GLU A 134 -4.33 -15.38 11.73
N GLY A 135 -3.53 -14.41 12.18
CA GLY A 135 -2.37 -13.93 11.45
C GLY A 135 -2.64 -12.80 10.44
N TYR A 136 -3.89 -12.41 10.21
CA TYR A 136 -4.23 -11.33 9.27
C TYR A 136 -4.43 -9.95 9.91
N CYS A 137 -4.72 -9.90 11.21
CA CYS A 137 -4.91 -8.67 11.97
C CYS A 137 -3.89 -8.58 13.10
N LYS A 138 -3.08 -7.51 13.10
CA LYS A 138 -2.02 -7.29 14.09
C LYS A 138 -1.91 -5.84 14.52
N LEU A 139 -1.55 -5.64 15.79
CA LEU A 139 -1.03 -4.40 16.35
C LEU A 139 0.47 -4.54 16.63
N VAL A 140 1.19 -3.42 16.54
CA VAL A 140 2.61 -3.33 16.87
C VAL A 140 2.76 -2.44 18.09
N TYR A 141 3.39 -2.97 19.13
CA TYR A 141 3.63 -2.29 20.39
C TYR A 141 5.11 -1.99 20.58
N THR A 142 5.39 -0.86 21.22
CA THR A 142 6.70 -0.61 21.86
C THR A 142 6.78 -1.33 23.20
N ASN A 143 8.00 -1.49 23.74
CA ASN A 143 8.21 -2.05 25.10
C ASN A 143 7.42 -1.32 26.20
N ASN A 144 7.06 -0.05 25.97
CA ASN A 144 6.32 0.76 26.93
C ASN A 144 4.79 0.62 26.76
N GLY A 145 4.32 -0.34 25.97
CA GLY A 145 2.89 -0.64 25.79
C GLY A 145 2.15 0.28 24.81
N HIS A 146 2.84 1.18 24.11
CA HIS A 146 2.19 2.08 23.14
C HIS A 146 2.05 1.38 21.78
N ALA A 147 0.83 1.31 21.25
CA ALA A 147 0.53 0.87 19.88
C ALA A 147 1.03 1.89 18.85
N ILE A 148 1.87 1.46 17.91
CA ILE A 148 2.57 2.33 16.95
C ILE A 148 2.36 1.95 15.49
N GLY A 149 1.70 0.82 15.23
CA GLY A 149 1.42 0.35 13.89
C GLY A 149 0.41 -0.78 13.88
N THR A 150 -0.17 -1.02 12.70
CA THR A 150 -1.20 -2.04 12.52
C THR A 150 -1.22 -2.57 11.09
N THR A 151 -1.67 -3.81 10.93
CA THR A 151 -2.18 -4.34 9.67
C THR A 151 -3.46 -5.12 9.93
N CYS A 152 -4.51 -4.90 9.14
CA CYS A 152 -5.73 -5.72 9.15
C CYS A 152 -6.06 -6.11 7.73
N CYS A 153 -6.44 -7.37 7.52
CA CYS A 153 -6.71 -7.92 6.19
C CYS A 153 -8.02 -8.72 6.19
N ASP A 154 -8.58 -8.88 5.01
CA ASP A 154 -9.77 -9.70 4.75
C ASP A 154 -9.48 -10.74 3.68
N VAL A 155 -9.89 -11.98 3.92
CA VAL A 155 -9.76 -13.08 2.96
C VAL A 155 -11.04 -13.12 2.13
N GLU A 156 -10.93 -12.71 0.88
CA GLU A 156 -12.05 -12.62 -0.05
C GLU A 156 -12.04 -13.76 -1.07
N THR A 157 -13.17 -14.44 -1.22
CA THR A 157 -13.41 -15.37 -2.34
C THR A 157 -14.04 -14.63 -3.52
N ILE A 158 -13.29 -14.44 -4.60
CA ILE A 158 -13.77 -13.78 -5.81
C ILE A 158 -14.30 -14.82 -6.80
N LYS A 159 -15.54 -14.62 -7.27
CA LYS A 159 -16.13 -15.40 -8.36
C LYS A 159 -15.58 -14.90 -9.70
N THR A 160 -14.86 -15.76 -10.42
CA THR A 160 -14.42 -15.47 -11.79
C THR A 160 -15.45 -16.00 -12.78
N SER A 161 -15.60 -15.35 -13.95
CA SER A 161 -16.60 -15.67 -14.99
C SER A 161 -16.62 -17.14 -15.47
N GLY A 162 -15.61 -17.94 -15.14
CA GLY A 162 -15.49 -19.36 -15.48
C GLY A 162 -15.75 -20.36 -14.33
N LYS A 163 -16.64 -20.05 -13.37
CA LYS A 163 -17.02 -20.92 -12.21
C LYS A 163 -15.91 -21.25 -11.19
N LYS A 164 -14.67 -20.78 -11.38
CA LYS A 164 -13.59 -20.97 -10.41
C LYS A 164 -13.60 -19.86 -9.37
N HIS A 165 -13.77 -20.25 -8.11
CA HIS A 165 -13.56 -19.39 -6.96
C HIS A 165 -12.06 -19.17 -6.77
N VAL A 166 -11.67 -17.94 -6.47
CA VAL A 166 -10.28 -17.58 -6.20
C VAL A 166 -10.23 -16.85 -4.88
N ASP A 167 -9.57 -17.45 -3.90
CA ASP A 167 -9.33 -16.81 -2.60
C ASP A 167 -8.12 -15.88 -2.70
N CYS A 168 -8.27 -14.68 -2.16
CA CYS A 168 -7.26 -13.65 -2.20
C CYS A 168 -7.28 -12.82 -0.91
N LEU A 169 -6.15 -12.17 -0.63
CA LEU A 169 -6.02 -11.30 0.53
C LEU A 169 -6.24 -9.84 0.14
N CYS A 170 -7.20 -9.18 0.78
CA CYS A 170 -7.37 -7.74 0.74
C CYS A 170 -6.72 -7.12 1.98
N ILE A 171 -5.67 -6.31 1.82
CA ILE A 171 -5.18 -5.50 2.93
C ILE A 171 -6.19 -4.37 3.12
N LEU A 172 -6.77 -4.24 4.32
CA LEU A 172 -7.74 -3.21 4.66
C LEU A 172 -7.06 -1.98 5.24
N THR A 173 -6.17 -2.19 6.21
CA THR A 173 -5.33 -1.17 6.83
C THR A 173 -3.90 -1.69 6.91
N LEU A 174 -2.94 -0.82 6.64
CA LEU A 174 -1.53 -1.04 6.98
C LEU A 174 -0.89 0.32 7.23
N GLY A 175 -0.44 0.55 8.46
CA GLY A 175 0.08 1.86 8.84
C GLY A 175 1.03 1.79 10.02
N VAL A 176 1.91 2.78 10.08
CA VAL A 176 2.88 2.98 11.17
C VAL A 176 2.94 4.48 11.45
N LEU A 177 2.92 4.84 12.74
CA LEU A 177 3.03 6.21 13.22
C LEU A 177 4.28 6.88 12.64
N GLU A 178 4.18 8.18 12.32
CA GLU A 178 5.19 8.88 11.53
C GLU A 178 6.60 8.82 12.14
N THR A 179 6.69 8.99 13.46
CA THR A 179 7.92 8.92 14.25
C THR A 179 8.60 7.54 14.22
N TYR A 180 7.85 6.48 13.89
CA TYR A 180 8.31 5.10 13.83
C TYR A 180 8.46 4.61 12.37
N ARG A 181 8.25 5.46 11.36
CA ARG A 181 8.46 5.07 9.95
C ARG A 181 9.94 4.89 9.63
N ARG A 182 10.21 4.24 8.49
CA ARG A 182 11.57 3.96 7.98
C ARG A 182 12.42 3.06 8.88
N SER A 183 11.81 2.41 9.86
CA SER A 183 12.40 1.43 10.79
C SER A 183 12.12 -0.03 10.40
N LYS A 184 11.65 -0.28 9.17
CA LYS A 184 11.23 -1.59 8.66
C LYS A 184 9.98 -2.22 9.28
N ILE A 185 9.33 -1.61 10.28
CA ILE A 185 8.08 -2.12 10.86
C ILE A 185 6.99 -2.38 9.80
N GLY A 186 6.78 -1.44 8.87
CA GLY A 186 5.81 -1.63 7.79
C GLY A 186 6.14 -2.80 6.85
N THR A 187 7.43 -3.05 6.60
CA THR A 187 7.89 -4.22 5.84
C THR A 187 7.62 -5.50 6.63
N MET A 188 7.92 -5.53 7.93
CA MET A 188 7.65 -6.69 8.79
C MET A 188 6.15 -7.03 8.85
N LEU A 189 5.27 -6.01 8.96
CA LEU A 189 3.82 -6.20 8.89
C LEU A 189 3.38 -6.81 7.55
N LEU A 190 3.85 -6.24 6.45
CA LEU A 190 3.51 -6.69 5.10
C LEU A 190 4.01 -8.12 4.83
N ASP A 191 5.27 -8.41 5.18
CA ASP A 191 5.87 -9.72 4.99
C ASP A 191 5.16 -10.79 5.85
N SER A 192 4.72 -10.41 7.05
CA SER A 192 3.96 -11.29 7.93
C SER A 192 2.64 -11.73 7.30
N VAL A 193 1.84 -10.80 6.78
CA VAL A 193 0.54 -11.14 6.14
C VAL A 193 0.71 -11.83 4.78
N ILE A 194 1.75 -11.49 4.01
CA ILE A 194 2.08 -12.20 2.76
C ILE A 194 2.52 -13.64 3.06
N THR A 195 3.29 -13.85 4.12
CA THR A 195 3.73 -15.19 4.54
C THR A 195 2.54 -16.02 4.98
N GLN A 196 1.62 -15.46 5.75
CA GLN A 196 0.38 -16.13 6.11
C GLN A 196 -0.47 -16.46 4.88
N ALA A 197 -0.68 -15.51 3.97
CA ALA A 197 -1.42 -15.73 2.73
C ALA A 197 -0.84 -16.84 1.84
N ARG A 198 0.49 -17.00 1.82
CA ARG A 198 1.15 -18.10 1.12
C ARG A 198 0.88 -19.45 1.78
N LYS A 199 0.93 -19.53 3.11
CA LYS A 199 0.58 -20.74 3.86
C LYS A 199 -0.85 -21.18 3.58
N ASP A 200 -1.75 -20.21 3.49
CA ASP A 200 -3.17 -20.45 3.23
C ASP A 200 -3.49 -20.62 1.72
N ASN A 201 -2.47 -20.70 0.87
CA ASN A 201 -2.57 -20.91 -0.58
C ASN A 201 -3.43 -19.87 -1.32
N LEU A 202 -3.47 -18.64 -0.82
CA LEU A 202 -4.18 -17.53 -1.48
C LEU A 202 -3.50 -17.20 -2.81
N ALA A 203 -4.30 -16.83 -3.81
CA ALA A 203 -3.79 -16.64 -5.17
C ALA A 203 -3.00 -15.32 -5.32
N PHE A 204 -3.43 -14.27 -4.63
CA PHE A 204 -2.79 -12.96 -4.67
C PHE A 204 -3.16 -12.11 -3.47
N VAL A 205 -2.36 -11.06 -3.24
CA VAL A 205 -2.65 -9.99 -2.29
C VAL A 205 -2.96 -8.72 -3.08
N TYR A 206 -3.96 -7.96 -2.66
CA TYR A 206 -4.29 -6.69 -3.27
C TYR A 206 -4.71 -5.65 -2.23
N LEU A 207 -4.66 -4.38 -2.64
CA LEU A 207 -5.03 -3.26 -1.80
C LEU A 207 -5.36 -2.01 -2.62
N HIS A 208 -5.91 -1.02 -1.94
CA HIS A 208 -6.29 0.28 -2.48
C HIS A 208 -5.34 1.35 -1.99
N VAL A 209 -4.68 2.11 -2.86
CA VAL A 209 -3.85 3.26 -2.47
C VAL A 209 -4.48 4.52 -3.02
N GLN A 210 -4.61 5.56 -2.20
CA GLN A 210 -5.02 6.87 -2.72
C GLN A 210 -4.00 7.37 -3.75
N SER A 211 -4.47 7.86 -4.90
CA SER A 211 -3.61 8.34 -6.00
C SER A 211 -2.59 9.41 -5.59
N GLY A 212 -2.89 10.25 -4.59
CA GLY A 212 -1.96 11.24 -4.04
C GLY A 212 -0.90 10.68 -3.08
N ASN A 213 -1.03 9.42 -2.65
CA ASN A 213 -0.15 8.81 -1.65
C ASN A 213 1.08 8.17 -2.29
N LEU A 214 2.01 9.03 -2.70
CA LEU A 214 3.27 8.64 -3.32
C LEU A 214 4.14 7.74 -2.44
N SER A 215 4.14 7.95 -1.13
CA SER A 215 4.96 7.16 -0.21
C SER A 215 4.47 5.71 -0.14
N ALA A 216 3.15 5.51 -0.03
CA ALA A 216 2.54 4.19 -0.06
C ALA A 216 2.75 3.49 -1.41
N LEU A 217 2.52 4.20 -2.51
CA LEU A 217 2.71 3.66 -3.85
C LEU A 217 4.15 3.14 -4.02
N ARG A 218 5.16 3.96 -3.69
CA ARG A 218 6.58 3.53 -3.76
C ARG A 218 6.87 2.34 -2.84
N PHE A 219 6.31 2.34 -1.63
CA PHE A 219 6.47 1.24 -0.69
C PHE A 219 5.96 -0.07 -1.29
N TYR A 220 4.72 -0.12 -1.79
CA TYR A 220 4.15 -1.35 -2.33
C TYR A 220 4.81 -1.79 -3.65
N ILE A 221 5.13 -0.86 -4.55
CA ILE A 221 5.89 -1.19 -5.78
C ILE A 221 7.25 -1.82 -5.42
N ALA A 222 7.97 -1.28 -4.44
CA ALA A 222 9.24 -1.86 -3.97
C ALA A 222 9.08 -3.27 -3.37
N HIS A 223 7.89 -3.61 -2.86
CA HIS A 223 7.57 -4.97 -2.40
C HIS A 223 6.93 -5.82 -3.51
N GLY A 224 7.05 -5.42 -4.78
CA GLY A 224 6.63 -6.20 -5.95
C GLY A 224 5.12 -6.22 -6.19
N PHE A 225 4.38 -5.24 -5.68
CA PHE A 225 3.02 -4.98 -6.16
C PHE A 225 3.06 -4.26 -7.49
N GLN A 226 1.99 -4.39 -8.27
CA GLN A 226 1.79 -3.70 -9.54
C GLN A 226 0.44 -2.99 -9.54
N VAL A 227 0.36 -1.83 -10.17
CA VAL A 227 -0.91 -1.12 -10.38
C VAL A 227 -1.73 -1.87 -11.42
N THR A 228 -2.94 -2.26 -11.08
CA THR A 228 -3.84 -3.04 -11.96
C THR A 228 -5.06 -2.28 -12.41
N LYS A 229 -5.51 -1.29 -11.62
CA LYS A 229 -6.73 -0.52 -11.93
C LYS A 229 -6.68 0.87 -11.29
N LEU A 230 -7.23 1.86 -11.99
CA LEU A 230 -7.59 3.16 -11.43
C LEU A 230 -9.09 3.19 -11.15
N LYS A 231 -9.48 3.53 -9.93
CA LYS A 231 -10.86 3.83 -9.53
C LYS A 231 -11.00 5.35 -9.36
N ARG A 232 -11.76 5.99 -10.25
CA ARG A 232 -12.05 7.43 -10.15
C ARG A 232 -13.11 7.68 -9.08
N ASN A 233 -13.03 8.83 -8.40
CA ASN A 233 -13.98 9.28 -7.38
C ASN A 233 -14.30 8.22 -6.32
N TYR A 234 -13.26 7.52 -5.86
CA TYR A 234 -13.41 6.42 -4.92
C TYR A 234 -13.62 6.94 -3.48
N TYR A 235 -12.93 8.01 -3.10
CA TYR A 235 -13.11 8.67 -1.82
C TYR A 235 -13.99 9.91 -1.98
N SER A 236 -15.08 9.98 -1.23
CA SER A 236 -16.03 11.11 -1.28
C SER A 236 -15.47 12.39 -0.65
N HIS A 237 -14.66 12.27 0.40
CA HIS A 237 -14.23 13.40 1.24
C HIS A 237 -12.72 13.64 1.25
N ILE A 238 -11.96 13.03 0.33
CA ILE A 238 -10.49 13.13 0.28
C ILE A 238 -10.06 13.61 -1.11
N LYS A 239 -9.14 14.57 -1.16
CA LYS A 239 -8.54 15.07 -2.42
C LYS A 239 -7.06 14.64 -2.55
N PRO A 240 -6.63 14.15 -3.74
CA PRO A 240 -7.45 13.73 -4.87
C PRO A 240 -8.32 12.50 -4.52
N PRO A 241 -9.51 12.35 -5.12
CA PRO A 241 -10.47 11.31 -4.72
C PRO A 241 -10.20 9.95 -5.39
N HIS A 242 -9.21 9.87 -6.28
CA HIS A 242 -8.93 8.65 -7.04
C HIS A 242 -8.12 7.65 -6.22
N CYS A 243 -8.33 6.37 -6.52
CA CYS A 243 -7.71 5.24 -5.87
C CYS A 243 -7.06 4.32 -6.91
N LEU A 244 -5.85 3.86 -6.63
CA LEU A 244 -5.11 2.86 -7.40
C LEU A 244 -5.29 1.49 -6.72
N VAL A 245 -5.68 0.48 -7.49
CA VAL A 245 -5.69 -0.92 -7.04
C VAL A 245 -4.33 -1.52 -7.34
N LEU A 246 -3.63 -1.95 -6.30
CA LEU A 246 -2.34 -2.62 -6.41
C LEU A 246 -2.51 -4.10 -6.12
N ARG A 247 -1.81 -4.96 -6.86
CA ARG A 247 -1.86 -6.42 -6.70
C ARG A 247 -0.46 -7.03 -6.76
N LYS A 248 -0.24 -8.07 -5.95
CA LYS A 248 0.94 -8.95 -5.97
C LYS A 248 0.47 -10.40 -6.10
N GLN A 249 0.90 -11.09 -7.15
CA GLN A 249 0.62 -12.52 -7.30
C GLN A 249 1.40 -13.31 -6.24
N LEU A 250 0.77 -14.32 -5.66
CA LEU A 250 1.45 -15.28 -4.81
C LEU A 250 1.75 -16.51 -5.67
N VAL A 251 3.04 -16.74 -5.93
CA VAL A 251 3.47 -17.96 -6.62
C VAL A 251 3.17 -19.14 -5.71
N LYS A 252 2.46 -20.14 -6.22
CA LYS A 252 2.30 -21.40 -5.50
C LYS A 252 3.70 -21.98 -5.30
N SER A 253 4.09 -22.28 -4.06
CA SER A 253 5.29 -23.09 -3.86
C SER A 253 5.03 -24.40 -4.58
N SER A 254 5.78 -24.66 -5.65
CA SER A 254 5.78 -25.98 -6.28
C SER A 254 6.13 -26.97 -5.17
N ARG A 255 5.23 -27.93 -4.90
CA ARG A 255 5.53 -29.03 -3.98
C ARG A 255 6.76 -29.73 -4.55
N SER A 256 7.89 -29.59 -3.85
CA SER A 256 9.11 -30.39 -4.05
C SER A 256 8.89 -31.79 -3.53
#